data_AF-A0A7K2BSR3-F1
#
_entry.id   AF-A0A7K2BSR3-F1
#
_cell.length_a   1.000
_cell.length_b   1.000
_cell.length_c   1.000
_cell.angle_alpha   90.00
_cell.angle_beta   90.00
_cell.angle_gamma   90.00
#
_symmetry.space_group_name_H-M   'P 1'
#
loop_
_entity.id
_entity.type
_entity.pdbx_description
1 polymer ?
#
loop_
_entity_poly.entity_id
_entity_poly.type
_entity_poly.pdbx_seq_one_letter_code
_entity_poly.pdbx_strand_id
1 'polypeptide(L)'
;MGKQEFEFFDPELLPWKPEAGIEGLYSKILSDDPDTGSYTRLLKFLPGTDTSAAGVQRHDFWEEIWMVEGAIHDLTLDQTFIKGMYACRPPGMAHGPWVSPHGAITFEVRNYE
;
A
#
# COMPACT_ATOMS: atom_id res chain seq x y z
N MET A 1 11.99 -11.55 -16.07
CA MET A 1 12.94 -10.42 -16.12
C MET A 1 12.55 -9.52 -14.98
N GLY A 2 13.47 -9.07 -14.12
CA GLY A 2 13.09 -8.34 -12.90
C GLY A 2 12.53 -6.94 -13.16
N LYS A 3 12.22 -6.21 -12.08
CA LYS A 3 11.81 -4.79 -12.13
C LYS A 3 12.78 -3.96 -12.99
N GLN A 4 12.25 -3.00 -13.74
CA GLN A 4 13.05 -2.10 -14.57
C GLN A 4 14.04 -1.27 -13.74
N GLU A 5 15.22 -1.00 -14.29
CA GLU A 5 16.23 -0.10 -13.71
C GLU A 5 15.80 1.37 -13.83
N PHE A 6 15.85 2.09 -12.71
CA PHE A 6 15.65 3.54 -12.62
C PHE A 6 16.72 4.17 -11.72
N GLU A 7 17.22 5.34 -12.12
CA GLU A 7 17.90 6.27 -11.19
C GLU A 7 16.87 7.06 -10.37
N PHE A 8 17.32 7.89 -9.42
CA PHE A 8 16.41 8.77 -8.67
C PHE A 8 15.54 9.62 -9.61
N PHE A 9 14.23 9.54 -9.42
CA PHE A 9 13.25 10.40 -10.10
C PHE A 9 12.26 10.95 -9.07
N ASP A 10 11.59 12.05 -9.43
CA ASP A 10 10.53 12.63 -8.61
C ASP A 10 9.21 11.87 -8.81
N PRO A 11 8.70 11.16 -7.79
CA PRO A 11 7.44 10.44 -7.91
C PRO A 11 6.26 11.37 -8.22
N GLU A 12 6.32 12.67 -7.92
CA GLU A 12 5.24 13.61 -8.23
C GLU A 12 4.98 13.78 -9.74
N LEU A 13 5.92 13.35 -10.59
CA LEU A 13 5.72 13.29 -12.03
C LEU A 13 4.78 12.15 -12.47
N LEU A 14 4.47 11.20 -11.59
CA LEU A 14 3.55 10.11 -11.86
C LEU A 14 2.14 10.44 -11.34
N PRO A 15 1.07 10.09 -12.10
CA PRO A 15 -0.29 10.33 -11.66
C PRO A 15 -0.71 9.37 -10.54
N TRP A 16 -1.50 9.88 -9.60
CA TRP A 16 -2.29 9.03 -8.70
C TRP A 16 -3.44 8.40 -9.49
N LYS A 17 -3.65 7.09 -9.30
CA LYS A 17 -4.74 6.32 -9.94
C LYS A 17 -5.68 5.76 -8.87
N PRO A 18 -7.00 5.74 -9.08
CA PRO A 18 -7.93 5.08 -8.16
C PRO A 18 -7.55 3.61 -7.94
N GLU A 19 -7.70 3.12 -6.72
CA GLU A 19 -7.29 1.77 -6.32
C GLU A 19 -8.48 0.96 -5.77
N ALA A 20 -8.57 -0.31 -6.15
CA ALA A 20 -9.52 -1.30 -5.62
C ALA A 20 -11.02 -0.90 -5.65
N GLY A 21 -11.40 0.15 -6.37
CA GLY A 21 -12.77 0.67 -6.37
C GLY A 21 -13.19 1.32 -5.04
N ILE A 22 -12.22 1.69 -4.19
CA ILE A 22 -12.47 2.30 -2.87
C ILE A 22 -12.38 3.81 -2.99
N GLU A 23 -13.44 4.50 -2.55
CA GLU A 23 -13.46 5.96 -2.53
C GLU A 23 -12.35 6.50 -1.61
N GLY A 24 -11.54 7.43 -2.12
CA GLY A 24 -10.43 8.01 -1.36
C GLY A 24 -9.13 7.21 -1.38
N LEU A 25 -9.11 6.02 -1.97
CA LEU A 25 -7.91 5.20 -2.10
C LEU A 25 -7.27 5.33 -3.49
N TYR A 26 -5.98 5.68 -3.51
CA TYR A 26 -5.22 5.87 -4.74
C TYR A 26 -3.85 5.23 -4.66
N SER A 27 -3.32 4.78 -5.79
CA SER A 27 -1.96 4.26 -5.89
C SER A 27 -1.14 4.98 -6.94
N LYS A 28 0.19 4.90 -6.76
CA LYS A 28 1.21 5.36 -7.69
C LYS A 28 2.27 4.27 -7.78
N ILE A 29 2.30 3.54 -8.89
CA ILE A 29 3.31 2.50 -9.13
C ILE A 29 4.66 3.17 -9.43
N LEU A 30 5.68 2.84 -8.65
CA LEU A 30 7.03 3.40 -8.76
C LEU A 30 7.94 2.50 -9.61
N SER A 31 7.77 1.19 -9.50
CA SER A 31 8.42 0.20 -10.35
C SER A 31 7.56 -1.05 -10.42
N ASP A 32 7.63 -1.74 -11.55
CA ASP A 32 6.91 -2.98 -11.78
C ASP A 32 7.78 -3.98 -12.55
N ASP A 33 7.48 -5.26 -12.34
CA ASP A 33 7.95 -6.39 -13.10
C ASP A 33 6.72 -7.05 -13.72
N PRO A 34 6.49 -6.89 -15.02
CA PRO A 34 5.31 -7.45 -15.69
C PRO A 34 5.36 -8.98 -15.83
N ASP A 35 6.53 -9.60 -15.68
CA ASP A 35 6.67 -11.06 -15.79
C ASP A 35 6.22 -11.75 -14.51
N THR A 36 6.55 -11.18 -13.34
CA THR A 36 6.20 -11.76 -12.03
C THR A 36 4.97 -11.12 -11.40
N GLY A 37 4.60 -9.89 -11.80
CA GLY A 37 3.58 -9.09 -11.13
C GLY A 37 4.10 -8.38 -9.87
N SER A 38 5.39 -8.49 -9.55
CA SER A 38 6.01 -7.76 -8.45
C SER A 38 6.04 -6.26 -8.73
N TYR A 39 5.76 -5.43 -7.73
CA TYR A 39 5.83 -3.98 -7.89
C TYR A 39 6.17 -3.27 -6.60
N THR A 40 6.51 -2.00 -6.73
CA THR A 40 6.66 -1.06 -5.62
C THR A 40 5.71 0.10 -5.86
N ARG A 41 4.99 0.56 -4.84
CA ARG A 41 4.04 1.66 -4.97
C ARG A 41 4.06 2.62 -3.79
N LEU A 42 3.53 3.81 -4.00
CA LEU A 42 2.89 4.57 -2.94
C LEU A 42 1.38 4.26 -2.95
N LEU A 43 0.80 4.05 -1.77
CA LEU A 43 -0.65 3.96 -1.60
C LEU A 43 -1.10 5.13 -0.72
N LYS A 44 -2.06 5.91 -1.22
CA LYS A 44 -2.58 7.11 -0.58
C LYS A 44 -4.01 6.91 -0.16
N PHE A 45 -4.27 7.23 1.10
CA PHE A 45 -5.58 7.32 1.72
C PHE A 45 -5.89 8.80 1.87
N LEU A 46 -6.95 9.28 1.22
CA LEU A 46 -7.50 10.60 1.55
C LEU A 46 -8.14 10.59 2.95
N PRO A 47 -8.28 11.75 3.62
CA PRO A 47 -9.03 11.83 4.87
C PRO A 47 -10.43 11.23 4.72
N GLY A 48 -10.78 10.33 5.64
CA GLY A 48 -12.06 9.61 5.64
C GLY A 48 -12.08 8.32 4.81
N THR A 49 -10.97 7.92 4.18
CA THR A 49 -10.92 6.65 3.42
C THR A 49 -11.23 5.47 4.34
N ASP A 50 -12.15 4.62 3.90
CA ASP A 50 -12.56 3.40 4.57
C ASP A 50 -12.43 2.22 3.59
N THR A 51 -11.58 1.26 3.93
CA THR A 51 -11.33 0.08 3.11
C THR A 51 -12.16 -1.13 3.52
N SER A 52 -13.15 -0.97 4.41
CA SER A 52 -14.00 -2.07 4.91
C SER A 52 -14.69 -2.88 3.81
N ALA A 53 -15.03 -2.26 2.68
CA ALA A 53 -15.62 -2.94 1.53
C ALA A 53 -14.68 -4.00 0.90
N ALA A 54 -13.36 -3.88 1.10
CA ALA A 54 -12.38 -4.86 0.67
C ALA A 54 -12.31 -6.08 1.61
N GLY A 55 -12.76 -5.91 2.86
CA GLY A 55 -12.66 -6.94 3.90
C GLY A 55 -11.23 -7.16 4.40
N VAL A 56 -11.03 -8.29 5.08
CA VAL A 56 -9.70 -8.71 5.55
C VAL A 56 -8.89 -9.21 4.37
N GLN A 57 -7.72 -8.62 4.16
CA GLN A 57 -6.86 -8.95 3.03
C GLN A 57 -5.97 -10.15 3.34
N ARG A 58 -5.76 -10.99 2.32
CA ARG A 58 -4.74 -12.05 2.27
C ARG A 58 -4.20 -12.10 0.86
N HIS A 59 -2.89 -12.27 0.76
CA HIS A 59 -2.16 -12.25 -0.50
C HIS A 59 -1.17 -13.41 -0.56
N ASP A 60 -0.79 -13.83 -1.75
CA ASP A 60 0.15 -14.93 -2.04
C ASP A 60 1.59 -14.47 -2.26
N PHE A 61 1.85 -13.16 -2.11
CA PHE A 61 3.16 -12.53 -2.20
C PHE A 61 3.63 -11.99 -0.84
N TRP A 62 4.93 -11.67 -0.77
CA TRP A 62 5.48 -10.88 0.34
C TRP A 62 5.11 -9.41 0.17
N GLU A 63 4.55 -8.82 1.23
CA GLU A 63 4.22 -7.40 1.30
C GLU A 63 5.03 -6.72 2.41
N GLU A 64 5.84 -5.73 2.05
CA GLU A 64 6.55 -4.88 3.00
C GLU A 64 6.03 -3.45 2.91
N ILE A 65 5.71 -2.85 4.05
CA ILE A 65 5.07 -1.53 4.11
C ILE A 65 5.83 -0.62 5.07
N TRP A 66 6.01 0.63 4.67
CA TRP A 66 6.44 1.73 5.51
C TRP A 66 5.40 2.85 5.53
N MET A 67 5.02 3.34 6.70
CA MET A 67 4.14 4.50 6.85
C MET A 67 4.92 5.79 6.58
N VAL A 68 4.75 6.38 5.40
CA VAL A 68 5.47 7.60 4.99
C VAL A 68 4.84 8.84 5.62
N GLU A 69 3.51 8.90 5.63
CA GLU A 69 2.73 10.01 6.18
C GLU A 69 1.43 9.53 6.83
N GLY A 70 0.94 10.34 7.77
CA GLY A 70 -0.37 10.15 8.39
C GLY A 70 -0.49 8.89 9.23
N ALA A 71 -1.68 8.32 9.25
CA ALA A 71 -2.01 7.13 10.03
C ALA A 71 -3.15 6.32 9.40
N ILE A 72 -3.08 5.00 9.57
CA ILE A 72 -4.17 4.07 9.29
C ILE A 72 -4.54 3.34 10.59
N HIS A 73 -5.83 3.08 10.78
CA HIS A 73 -6.32 2.29 11.91
C HIS A 73 -6.85 0.96 11.38
N ASP A 74 -6.29 -0.14 11.85
CA ASP A 74 -6.67 -1.51 11.52
C ASP A 74 -7.86 -1.96 12.37
N LEU A 75 -8.97 -2.23 11.71
CA LEU A 75 -10.24 -2.55 12.36
C LEU A 75 -10.26 -3.95 12.99
N THR A 76 -9.40 -4.86 12.54
CA THR A 76 -9.32 -6.21 13.12
C THR A 76 -8.45 -6.27 14.36
N LEU A 77 -7.39 -5.46 14.36
CA LEU A 77 -6.44 -5.40 15.47
C LEU A 77 -6.82 -4.33 16.51
N ASP A 78 -7.73 -3.42 16.16
CA ASP A 78 -8.06 -2.20 16.93
C ASP A 78 -6.79 -1.40 17.25
N GLN A 79 -5.94 -1.21 16.24
CA GLN A 79 -4.62 -0.60 16.38
C GLN A 79 -4.35 0.42 15.28
N THR A 80 -3.74 1.53 15.68
CA THR A 80 -3.34 2.60 14.75
C THR A 80 -1.86 2.52 14.41
N PHE A 81 -1.57 2.43 13.13
CA PHE A 81 -0.21 2.50 12.58
C PHE A 81 0.06 3.91 12.05
N ILE A 82 1.16 4.51 12.49
CA ILE A 82 1.49 5.92 12.24
C ILE A 82 2.78 6.06 11.43
N LYS A 83 3.01 7.25 10.88
CA LYS A 83 4.27 7.62 10.22
C LYS A 83 5.51 7.08 10.93
N GLY A 84 6.40 6.43 10.15
CA GLY A 84 7.65 5.84 10.61
C GLY A 84 7.55 4.37 11.04
N MET A 85 6.35 3.80 11.13
CA MET A 85 6.17 2.37 11.39
C MET A 85 6.38 1.53 10.12
N TYR A 86 6.84 0.30 10.32
CA TYR A 86 7.11 -0.69 9.28
C TYR A 86 6.36 -1.99 9.56
N ALA A 87 5.97 -2.70 8.50
CA ALA A 87 5.43 -4.05 8.57
C ALA A 87 6.04 -4.95 7.48
N CYS A 88 6.23 -6.23 7.82
CA CYS A 88 6.57 -7.30 6.90
C CYS A 88 5.47 -8.36 6.98
N ARG A 89 4.79 -8.63 5.86
CA ARG A 89 3.64 -9.51 5.78
C ARG A 89 3.97 -10.66 4.83
N PRO A 90 4.20 -11.88 5.36
CA PRO A 90 4.40 -13.04 4.51
C PRO A 90 3.11 -13.45 3.78
N PRO A 91 3.22 -14.29 2.73
CA PRO A 91 2.07 -14.89 2.08
C PRO A 91 1.07 -15.50 3.08
N GLY A 92 -0.20 -15.18 2.90
CA GLY A 92 -1.31 -15.66 3.72
C GLY A 92 -1.57 -14.89 5.01
N MET A 93 -0.71 -13.95 5.43
CA MET A 93 -0.95 -13.14 6.63
C MET A 93 -2.19 -12.25 6.47
N ALA A 94 -3.17 -12.40 7.37
CA ALA A 94 -4.33 -11.53 7.41
C ALA A 94 -3.97 -10.13 7.94
N HIS A 95 -4.57 -9.11 7.34
CA HIS A 95 -4.39 -7.71 7.75
C HIS A 95 -5.54 -6.83 7.22
N GLY A 96 -5.73 -5.67 7.86
CA GLY A 96 -6.85 -4.78 7.55
C GLY A 96 -8.22 -5.42 7.83
N PRO A 97 -9.32 -4.80 7.39
CA PRO A 97 -9.37 -3.53 6.68
C PRO A 97 -8.94 -2.35 7.56
N TRP A 98 -8.62 -1.25 6.89
CA TRP A 98 -8.19 0.00 7.53
C TRP A 98 -9.17 1.15 7.28
N VAL A 99 -9.19 2.08 8.25
CA VAL A 99 -9.73 3.43 8.09
C VAL A 99 -8.63 4.46 8.27
N SER A 100 -8.76 5.61 7.60
CA SER A 100 -7.81 6.72 7.75
C SER A 100 -8.54 8.06 7.94
N PRO A 101 -8.88 8.44 9.19
CA PRO A 101 -9.64 9.67 9.46
C PRO A 101 -8.96 10.95 8.96
N HIS A 102 -7.62 10.97 8.96
CA HIS A 102 -6.81 12.14 8.62
C HIS A 102 -5.94 11.95 7.36
N GLY A 103 -6.11 10.83 6.66
CA GLY A 103 -5.30 10.46 5.52
C GLY A 103 -3.96 9.84 5.90
N ALA A 104 -3.35 9.16 4.91
CA ALA A 104 -2.08 8.48 5.05
C ALA A 104 -1.41 8.25 3.69
N ILE A 105 -0.11 8.03 3.71
CA ILE A 105 0.65 7.49 2.57
C ILE A 105 1.51 6.35 3.08
N THR A 106 1.45 5.22 2.40
CA THR A 106 2.38 4.10 2.59
C THR A 106 3.31 3.96 1.39
N PHE A 107 4.54 3.53 1.66
CA PHE A 107 5.43 2.92 0.66
C PHE A 107 5.29 1.41 0.80
N GLU A 108 4.97 0.73 -0.28
CA GLU A 108 4.63 -0.68 -0.28
C GLU A 108 5.43 -1.42 -1.37
N VAL A 109 6.05 -2.52 -0.98
CA VAL A 109 6.77 -3.43 -1.87
C VAL A 109 6.03 -4.75 -1.89
N ARG A 110 5.69 -5.22 -3.09
CA ARG A 110 5.19 -6.57 -3.34
C ARG A 110 6.20 -7.36 -4.15
N ASN A 111 6.56 -8.52 -3.64
CA ASN A 111 7.48 -9.43 -4.31
C ASN A 111 6.84 -10.82 -4.40
N TYR A 112 6.62 -11.25 -5.63
CA TYR A 112 6.38 -12.65 -5.99
C TYR A 112 7.74 -13.31 -6.25
N GLU A 113 7.95 -14.49 -5.67
CA GLU A 113 9.15 -15.30 -5.93
C GLU A 113 9.17 -15.89 -7.35
#